data_AF-A0A5K0Y6R5-F1
#
_entry.id   AF-A0A5K0Y6R5-F1
#
_cell.length_a   1.000
_cell.length_b   1.000
_cell.length_c   1.000
_cell.angle_alpha   90.00
_cell.angle_beta   90.00
_cell.angle_gamma   90.00
#
_symmetry.space_group_name_H-M   'P 1'
#
loop_
_entity.id
_entity.type
_entity.pdbx_description
1 polymer ?
#
loop_
_entity_poly.entity_id
_entity_poly.type
_entity_poly.pdbx_seq_one_letter_code
_entity_poly.pdbx_strand_id
1 'polypeptide(L)'
;MASSIAHITSNQKFPYPSTLNVANFVSINLFQKNFLLWKTQVLCLIESQHLRGFISGKITAPDQFIITGSKQQINLDYLQWKCQIDSYMDGSE
;
A
#
# COMPACT_ATOMS: atom_id res chain seq x y z
N MET A 1 -12.53 -21.16 29.38
CA MET A 1 -12.75 -19.74 29.05
C MET A 1 -11.89 -19.43 27.84
N ALA A 2 -12.46 -19.49 26.63
CA ALA A 2 -11.74 -19.24 25.39
C ALA A 2 -11.79 -17.74 25.10
N SER A 3 -10.63 -17.10 25.11
CA SER A 3 -10.47 -15.69 24.73
C SER A 3 -10.59 -15.60 23.21
N SER A 4 -11.73 -15.11 22.72
CA SER A 4 -11.89 -14.73 21.32
C SER A 4 -11.07 -13.47 21.06
N ILE A 5 -9.85 -13.65 20.55
CA ILE A 5 -9.16 -12.56 19.86
C ILE A 5 -9.92 -12.36 18.56
N ALA A 6 -10.82 -11.38 18.56
CA ALA A 6 -11.47 -10.93 17.34
C ALA A 6 -10.37 -10.54 16.36
N HIS A 7 -10.20 -11.33 15.30
CA HIS A 7 -9.46 -10.92 14.12
C HIS A 7 -10.15 -9.65 13.61
N ILE A 8 -9.52 -8.51 13.84
CA ILE A 8 -9.83 -7.24 13.19
C ILE A 8 -9.50 -7.45 11.70
N THR A 9 -10.45 -7.98 10.94
CA THR A 9 -10.33 -8.02 9.48
C THR A 9 -10.48 -6.59 8.98
N SER A 10 -9.37 -5.86 8.91
CA SER A 10 -9.36 -4.60 8.18
C SER A 10 -9.66 -4.93 6.71
N ASN A 11 -10.71 -4.36 6.14
CA ASN A 11 -11.17 -4.60 4.78
C ASN A 11 -10.25 -3.88 3.76
N GLN A 12 -8.93 -4.12 3.87
CA GLN A 12 -7.89 -3.49 3.05
C GLN A 12 -7.84 -4.18 1.68
N LYS A 13 -8.35 -3.51 0.65
CA LYS A 13 -8.36 -3.99 -0.74
C LYS A 13 -6.98 -3.99 -1.38
N PHE A 14 -6.11 -3.09 -0.95
CA PHE A 14 -4.76 -2.89 -1.48
C PHE A 14 -3.73 -3.10 -0.36
N PRO A 15 -2.58 -3.76 -0.62
CA PRO A 15 -1.55 -3.94 0.38
C PRO A 15 -0.90 -2.60 0.76
N TYR A 16 -0.72 -2.37 2.05
CA TYR A 16 -0.10 -1.16 2.59
C TYR A 16 0.88 -1.50 3.73
N PRO A 17 2.19 -1.57 3.47
CA PRO A 17 3.17 -1.97 4.47
C PRO A 17 3.60 -0.81 5.37
N SER A 18 2.68 -0.32 6.21
CA SER A 18 2.90 0.83 7.10
C SER A 18 3.92 0.60 8.23
N THR A 19 4.19 -0.66 8.57
CA THR A 19 5.04 -1.04 9.72
C THR A 19 6.45 -1.45 9.33
N LEU A 20 6.83 -1.34 8.04
CA LEU A 20 8.14 -1.81 7.58
C LEU A 20 9.23 -0.75 7.69
N ASN A 21 10.38 -1.19 8.19
CA ASN A 21 11.62 -0.47 8.03
C ASN A 21 12.34 -0.97 6.75
N VAL A 22 12.46 -0.10 5.75
CA VAL A 22 13.14 -0.40 4.47
C VAL A 22 14.59 -0.84 4.68
N ALA A 23 15.27 -0.32 5.71
CA ALA A 23 16.65 -0.67 6.01
C ALA A 23 16.84 -2.15 6.42
N ASN A 24 15.77 -2.83 6.85
CA ASN A 24 15.80 -4.27 7.15
C ASN A 24 15.92 -5.13 5.87
N PHE A 25 15.57 -4.58 4.70
CA PHE A 25 15.56 -5.30 3.43
C PHE A 25 16.61 -4.77 2.45
N VAL A 26 16.89 -3.47 2.52
CA VAL A 26 17.83 -2.77 1.66
C VAL A 26 18.97 -2.23 2.52
N SER A 27 20.10 -2.93 2.53
CA SER A 27 21.27 -2.62 3.36
C SER A 27 22.25 -1.66 2.69
N ILE A 28 22.06 -1.35 1.40
CA ILE A 28 22.94 -0.46 0.63
C ILE A 28 22.16 0.70 0.01
N ASN A 29 22.78 1.87 -0.03
CA ASN A 29 22.27 3.00 -0.78
C ASN A 29 22.53 2.83 -2.28
N LEU A 30 21.70 3.49 -3.09
CA LEU A 30 21.85 3.48 -4.55
C LEU A 30 23.06 4.29 -5.00
N PHE A 31 23.97 3.64 -5.72
CA PHE A 31 25.09 4.24 -6.44
C PHE A 31 25.20 3.63 -7.84
N GLN A 32 25.84 4.35 -8.77
CA GLN A 32 26.03 3.87 -10.15
C GLN A 32 26.70 2.49 -10.22
N LYS A 33 27.70 2.26 -9.37
CA LYS A 33 28.49 1.01 -9.34
C LYS A 33 27.79 -0.18 -8.69
N ASN A 34 26.74 0.03 -7.90
CA ASN A 34 26.08 -1.03 -7.13
C ASN A 34 24.60 -1.22 -7.51
N PHE A 35 24.15 -0.63 -8.61
CA PHE A 35 22.75 -0.66 -9.04
C PHE A 35 22.18 -2.08 -9.08
N LEU A 36 22.92 -3.06 -9.59
CA LEU A 36 22.41 -4.43 -9.71
C LEU A 36 22.10 -5.06 -8.34
N LEU A 37 23.00 -4.89 -7.37
CA LEU A 37 22.80 -5.41 -6.02
C LEU A 37 21.68 -4.66 -5.30
N TRP A 38 21.65 -3.33 -5.45
CA TRP A 38 20.59 -2.49 -4.88
C TRP A 38 19.22 -2.90 -5.43
N LYS A 39 19.13 -3.09 -6.75
CA LYS A 39 17.92 -3.52 -7.44
C LYS A 39 17.43 -4.87 -6.93
N THR A 40 18.32 -5.82 -6.71
CA THR A 40 17.96 -7.13 -6.14
C THR A 40 17.34 -7.00 -4.74
N GLN A 41 17.93 -6.17 -3.87
CA GLN A 41 17.38 -5.95 -2.51
C GLN A 41 16.02 -5.26 -2.55
N VAL A 42 15.86 -4.25 -3.40
CA VAL A 42 14.58 -3.54 -3.57
C VAL A 42 13.50 -4.47 -4.16
N LEU A 43 13.85 -5.32 -5.13
CA LEU A 43 12.92 -6.30 -5.67
C LEU A 43 12.49 -7.33 -4.63
N CYS A 44 13.42 -7.80 -3.78
CA CYS A 44 13.09 -8.69 -2.66
C CYS A 44 12.07 -8.05 -1.71
N LEU A 45 12.27 -6.77 -1.36
CA LEU A 45 11.30 -6.00 -0.58
C LEU A 45 9.93 -5.95 -1.28
N ILE A 46 9.89 -5.54 -2.55
CA ILE A 46 8.64 -5.42 -3.34
C ILE A 46 7.87 -6.74 -3.38
N GLU A 47 8.56 -7.86 -3.62
CA GLU A 47 7.94 -9.19 -3.73
C GLU A 47 7.44 -9.69 -2.38
N SER A 48 8.21 -9.47 -1.30
CA SER A 48 7.81 -9.85 0.06
C SER A 48 6.55 -9.13 0.57
N GLN A 49 6.23 -7.97 -0.03
CA GLN A 49 5.09 -7.14 0.35
C GLN A 49 3.94 -7.18 -0.65
N HIS A 50 4.00 -8.11 -1.62
CA HIS A 50 3.00 -8.24 -2.69
C HIS A 50 2.77 -6.94 -3.49
N LEU A 51 3.79 -6.06 -3.57
CA LEU A 51 3.70 -4.77 -4.25
C LEU A 51 4.00 -4.83 -5.74
N ARG A 52 4.45 -5.98 -6.25
CA ARG A 52 4.84 -6.16 -7.65
C ARG A 52 3.71 -5.82 -8.64
N GLY A 53 2.46 -6.00 -8.24
CA GLY A 53 1.29 -5.66 -9.05
C GLY A 53 1.20 -4.17 -9.40
N PHE A 54 1.59 -3.29 -8.47
CA PHE A 54 1.59 -1.83 -8.68
C PHE A 54 2.65 -1.41 -9.69
N ILE A 55 3.87 -1.96 -9.57
CA ILE A 55 5.00 -1.59 -10.44
C ILE A 55 4.83 -2.14 -11.86
N SER A 56 4.28 -3.35 -11.97
CA SER A 56 4.02 -3.96 -13.28
C SER A 56 2.78 -3.42 -13.98
N GLY A 57 1.99 -2.54 -13.33
CA GLY A 57 0.74 -2.02 -13.87
C GLY A 57 -0.42 -3.02 -13.86
N LYS A 58 -0.26 -4.19 -13.25
CA LYS A 58 -1.35 -5.16 -13.06
C LYS A 58 -2.41 -4.66 -12.08
N ILE A 59 -2.00 -3.88 -11.09
CA ILE A 59 -2.88 -3.14 -10.18
C ILE A 59 -2.87 -1.70 -10.65
N THR A 60 -3.95 -1.28 -11.31
CA THR A 60 -4.11 0.09 -11.83
C THR A 60 -4.82 0.98 -10.82
N ALA A 61 -4.59 2.29 -10.94
CA ALA A 61 -5.34 3.28 -10.20
C ALA A 61 -6.84 3.16 -10.55
N PRO A 62 -7.73 3.02 -9.55
CA PRO A 62 -9.17 3.16 -9.77
C PRO A 62 -9.52 4.58 -10.20
N ASP A 63 -10.69 4.76 -10.83
CA ASP A 63 -11.16 6.11 -11.17
C ASP A 63 -11.35 6.95 -9.92
N GLN A 64 -10.86 8.20 -9.93
CA GLN A 64 -10.95 9.10 -8.79
C GLN A 64 -12.41 9.43 -8.41
N PHE A 65 -13.28 9.51 -9.40
CA PHE A 65 -14.68 9.84 -9.21
C PHE A 65 -15.56 8.80 -9.88
N ILE A 66 -16.65 8.44 -9.22
CA ILE A 66 -17.70 7.57 -9.75
C ILE A 66 -19.03 8.32 -9.73
N ILE A 67 -19.88 8.02 -10.71
CA ILE A 67 -21.22 8.59 -10.80
C ILE A 67 -22.19 7.62 -10.13
N THR A 68 -22.87 8.06 -9.09
CA THR A 68 -23.91 7.27 -8.40
C THR A 68 -25.24 8.00 -8.57
N GLY A 69 -26.06 7.48 -9.48
CA GLY A 69 -27.27 8.18 -9.93
C GLY A 69 -26.92 9.46 -10.68
N SER A 70 -27.34 10.61 -10.15
CA SER A 70 -27.10 11.93 -10.74
C SER A 70 -25.97 12.73 -10.07
N LYS A 71 -25.25 12.14 -9.10
CA LYS A 71 -24.19 12.82 -8.35
C LYS A 71 -22.83 12.21 -8.62
N GLN A 72 -21.82 13.06 -8.77
CA GLN A 72 -20.41 12.68 -8.76
C GLN A 72 -19.95 12.54 -7.31
N GLN A 73 -19.35 11.39 -6.98
CA GLN A 73 -18.75 11.14 -5.67
C GLN A 73 -17.31 10.65 -5.81
N ILE A 74 -16.49 10.88 -4.78
CA ILE A 74 -15.13 10.32 -4.75
C ILE A 74 -15.21 8.80 -4.61
N ASN A 75 -14.37 8.10 -5.36
CA ASN A 75 -14.29 6.65 -5.27
C ASN A 75 -13.52 6.24 -4.02
N LEU A 76 -14.16 5.45 -3.15
CA LEU A 76 -13.51 4.90 -1.96
C LEU A 76 -12.36 3.95 -2.32
N ASP A 77 -12.43 3.23 -3.44
CA ASP A 77 -11.32 2.40 -3.92
C ASP A 77 -10.14 3.26 -4.35
N TYR A 78 -10.38 4.41 -4.98
CA TYR A 78 -9.32 5.36 -5.32
C TYR A 78 -8.68 5.91 -4.05
N LEU A 79 -9.48 6.21 -3.02
CA LEU A 79 -8.96 6.58 -1.72
C LEU A 79 -8.15 5.43 -1.14
N GLN A 80 -8.61 4.19 -1.05
CA GLN A 80 -7.80 3.09 -0.51
C GLN A 80 -6.52 2.80 -1.31
N TRP A 81 -6.56 2.96 -2.63
CA TRP A 81 -5.39 2.87 -3.49
C TRP A 81 -4.40 4.03 -3.24
N LYS A 82 -4.91 5.22 -2.87
CA LYS A 82 -4.14 6.45 -2.60
C LYS A 82 -3.81 6.69 -1.12
N CYS A 83 -4.54 6.08 -0.19
CA CYS A 83 -4.52 6.33 1.25
C CYS A 83 -3.67 5.26 1.95
N GLN A 84 -2.34 5.33 2.08
CA GLN A 84 -1.26 6.29 1.80
C GLN A 84 -1.32 7.75 2.28
N ILE A 85 -2.46 8.34 2.61
CA ILE A 85 -2.67 9.72 3.07
C ILE A 85 -3.96 9.66 3.92
N ASP A 86 -3.98 10.15 5.16
CA ASP A 86 -5.10 10.11 6.12
C ASP A 86 -5.34 8.81 6.91
N SER A 87 -4.34 8.40 7.71
CA SER A 87 -4.61 8.02 9.11
C SER A 87 -5.11 9.22 9.95
N TYR A 88 -5.81 10.18 9.33
CA TYR A 88 -5.86 11.58 9.77
C TYR A 88 -7.13 12.29 9.29
N MET A 89 -8.30 11.66 9.34
CA MET A 89 -9.59 12.40 9.36
C MET A 89 -10.69 11.57 10.04
N ASP A 90 -10.47 11.07 11.27
CA ASP A 90 -11.55 10.93 12.28
C ASP A 90 -10.97 10.54 13.65
N GLY A 91 -10.47 11.55 14.35
CA GLY A 91 -10.20 11.54 15.78
C GLY A 91 -10.65 12.90 16.30
N SER A 92 -11.95 13.14 16.14
CA SER A 92 -12.70 14.32 16.53
C SER A 92 -12.55 14.67 18.01
N GLU A 93 -12.42 15.98 18.26
CA GLU A 93 -12.75 16.78 19.46
C GLU A 93 -12.15 16.41 20.82
#